data_AF-A0A845Y7A8-F1
#
_entry.id   AF-A0A845Y7A8-F1
#
_cell.length_a   1.000
_cell.length_b   1.000
_cell.length_c   1.000
_cell.angle_alpha   90.00
_cell.angle_beta   90.00
_cell.angle_gamma   90.00
#
_symmetry.space_group_name_H-M   'P 1'
#
loop_
_entity.id
_entity.type
_entity.pdbx_description
1 polymer ?
#
loop_
_entity_poly.entity_id
_entity_poly.type
_entity_poly.pdbx_seq_one_letter_code
_entity_poly.pdbx_strand_id
1 'polypeptide(L)' 'MNPVTNSQLLRFLQEELLIPRDSIAVAQRHREQDPGPLPMILWQYGLITLKQLDQIYDWLETV' A
#
# COMPACT_ATOMS: atom_id res chain seq x y z
N MET A 1 3.89 8.23 19.50
CA MET A 1 2.99 8.34 18.34
C MET A 1 3.88 8.32 17.12
N ASN A 2 4.29 7.13 16.68
CA ASN A 2 5.20 7.04 15.53
C ASN A 2 4.35 7.29 14.28
N PRO A 3 4.62 8.35 13.49
CA PRO A 3 4.03 8.43 12.18
C PRO A 3 4.57 7.22 11.43
N VAL A 4 3.73 6.21 11.19
CA VAL A 4 4.06 5.06 10.34
C VAL A 4 4.61 5.67 9.07
N THR A 5 5.93 5.62 8.93
CA THR A 5 6.58 6.47 7.94
C THR A 5 6.24 5.80 6.63
N ASN A 6 5.71 6.52 5.63
CA ASN A 6 5.34 5.94 4.34
C ASN A 6 6.43 4.97 3.79
N SER A 7 7.70 5.21 4.14
CA SER A 7 8.86 4.35 3.92
C SER A 7 8.75 2.91 4.47
N GLN A 8 8.19 2.69 5.67
CA GLN A 8 8.02 1.35 6.26
C GLN A 8 6.94 0.56 5.51
N LEU A 9 5.80 1.19 5.24
CA LEU A 9 4.75 0.59 4.42
C LEU A 9 5.27 0.25 3.02
N LEU A 10 6.01 1.18 2.40
CA LEU A 10 6.65 0.96 1.10
C LEU A 10 7.60 -0.24 1.08
N ARG A 11 8.36 -0.44 2.17
CA ARG A 11 9.25 -1.60 2.30
C ARG A 11 8.46 -2.88 2.47
N PHE A 12 7.43 -2.89 3.31
CA PHE A 12 6.54 -4.04 3.49
C PHE A 12 5.89 -4.45 2.16
N LEU A 13 5.34 -3.50 1.40
CA LEU A 13 4.76 -3.75 0.09
C LEU A 13 5.78 -4.38 -0.88
N GLN A 14 7.02 -3.91 -0.89
CA GLN A 14 8.06 -4.40 -1.81
C GLN A 14 8.70 -5.71 -1.38
N GLU A 15 8.96 -5.91 -0.09
CA GLU A 15 9.70 -7.07 0.40
C GLU A 15 8.77 -8.21 0.80
N GLU A 16 7.70 -7.93 1.55
CA GLU A 16 6.79 -8.97 2.05
C GLU A 16 5.74 -9.35 0.99
N LEU A 17 5.18 -8.34 0.32
CA LEU A 17 4.11 -8.58 -0.67
C LEU A 17 4.64 -8.68 -2.11
N LEU A 18 5.96 -8.49 -2.31
CA LEU A 18 6.63 -8.53 -3.61
C LEU A 18 5.99 -7.61 -4.66
N ILE A 19 5.39 -6.50 -4.20
CA ILE A 19 4.72 -5.54 -5.07
C ILE A 19 5.80 -4.69 -5.75
N PRO A 20 5.83 -4.63 -7.08
CA PRO A 20 6.82 -3.84 -7.78
C PRO A 20 6.61 -2.35 -7.52
N ARG A 21 7.72 -1.62 -7.48
CA ARG A 21 7.72 -0.18 -7.24
C ARG A 21 6.86 0.60 -8.23
N ASP A 22 6.76 0.13 -9.48
CA ASP A 22 5.88 0.70 -10.50
C ASP A 22 4.41 0.67 -10.10
N SER A 23 3.91 -0.44 -9.55
CA SER A 23 2.53 -0.54 -9.05
C SER A 23 2.28 0.47 -7.94
N ILE A 24 3.25 0.65 -7.04
CA ILE A 24 3.12 1.63 -5.96
C ILE A 24 3.17 3.07 -6.49
N ALA A 25 4.01 3.33 -7.50
CA ALA A 25 4.09 4.63 -8.15
C ALA A 25 2.78 5.01 -8.86
N VAL A 26 2.10 4.04 -9.49
CA VAL A 26 0.75 4.25 -10.07
C VAL A 26 -0.23 4.68 -8.98
N ALA A 27 -0.30 3.94 -7.87
CA ALA A 27 -1.20 4.27 -6.78
C ALA A 27 -0.86 5.63 -6.11
N GLN A 28 0.41 5.99 -6.00
CA GLN A 28 0.83 7.30 -5.48
C GLN A 28 0.40 8.47 -6.37
N ARG A 29 0.54 8.35 -7.69
CA ARG A 29 0.09 9.37 -8.64
C ARG A 29 -1.42 9.59 -8.58
N HIS A 30 -2.18 8.52 -8.41
CA HIS A 30 -3.64 8.63 -8.27
C HIS A 30 -4.07 9.23 -6.94
N ARG A 31 -3.24 9.12 -5.91
CA ARG A 31 -3.48 9.73 -4.60
C ARG A 31 -3.51 11.26 -4.64
N GLU A 32 -2.91 11.87 -5.66
CA GLU A 32 -3.00 13.32 -5.90
C GLU A 32 -4.37 13.77 -6.42
N GLN A 33 -5.12 12.86 -7.06
CA GLN A 33 -6.44 13.11 -7.61
C GLN A 33 -7.55 12.64 -6.68
N ASP A 34 -7.34 11.52 -6.00
CA ASP A 34 -8.27 10.94 -5.03
C ASP A 34 -7.54 10.72 -3.70
N PRO A 35 -7.89 11.46 -2.62
CA PRO A 35 -7.21 11.37 -1.32
C PRO A 35 -7.54 10.07 -0.55
N GLY A 36 -7.74 8.96 -1.25
CA GLY A 36 -7.95 7.63 -0.67
C GLY A 36 -6.70 7.03 0.00
N PRO A 37 -6.89 5.99 0.83
CA PRO A 37 -5.78 5.24 1.40
C PRO A 37 -5.08 4.40 0.31
N LEU A 38 -3.75 4.42 0.31
CA LEU A 38 -2.92 3.71 -0.69
C LEU A 38 -3.31 2.22 -0.90
N PRO A 39 -3.63 1.43 0.13
CA PRO A 39 -4.02 0.03 -0.03
C PRO A 39 -5.30 -0.15 -0.86
N MET A 40 -6.30 0.72 -0.65
CA MET A 40 -7.55 0.69 -1.43
C MET A 40 -7.30 1.00 -2.91
N ILE A 41 -6.45 1.99 -3.20
CA ILE A 41 -6.07 2.33 -4.56
C ILE A 41 -5.34 1.15 -5.21
N LEU A 42 -4.39 0.53 -4.52
CA LEU A 42 -3.70 -0.67 -5.04
C LEU A 42 -4.70 -1.78 -5.41
N TRP A 43 -5.70 -2.03 -4.58
CA TRP A 43 -6.72 -3.05 -4.83
C TRP A 43 -7.68 -2.67 -5.97
N GLN A 44 -8.13 -1.42 -6.01
CA GLN A 44 -9.03 -0.92 -7.05
C GLN A 44 -8.41 -1.01 -8.45
N TYR A 45 -7.09 -0.87 -8.54
CA TYR A 45 -6.33 -1.00 -9.79
C TYR A 45 -5.95 -2.46 -10.10
N GLY A 46 -6.33 -3.41 -9.26
CA GLY A 46 -5.97 -4.83 -9.43
C GLY A 46 -4.48 -5.11 -9.26
N LEU A 47 -3.73 -4.21 -8.61
CA LEU A 47 -2.29 -4.35 -8.36
C LEU A 47 -2.00 -5.30 -7.21
N ILE A 48 -2.99 -5.51 -6.34
CA ILE A 48 -2.95 -6.44 -5.23
C ILE A 48 -4.24 -7.24 -5.15
N THR A 49 -4.16 -8.44 -4.58
CA THR A 49 -5.33 -9.26 -4.28
C THR A 49 -5.97 -8.85 -2.96
N LEU A 50 -7.22 -9.25 -2.73
CA LEU A 50 -7.92 -9.00 -1.46
C LEU A 50 -7.17 -9.61 -0.26
N LYS A 51 -6.46 -10.73 -0.44
CA LYS A 51 -5.60 -11.32 0.59
C LYS A 51 -4.40 -10.43 0.93
N GLN A 52 -3.75 -9.86 -0.07
CA GLN A 52 -2.65 -8.92 0.15
C GLN A 52 -3.15 -7.61 0.76
N LEU A 53 -4.34 -7.15 0.36
CA LEU A 53 -5.01 -6.01 0.98
C LEU A 53 -5.21 -6.26 2.49
N ASP A 54 -5.74 -7.42 2.84
CA ASP A 54 -5.95 -7.84 4.24
C ASP A 54 -4.63 -7.83 5.03
N GLN A 55 -3.55 -8.41 4.46
CA GLN A 55 -2.21 -8.38 5.08
C GLN A 55 -1.66 -6.96 5.28
N ILE A 56 -1.97 -6.01 4.39
CA ILE A 56 -1.57 -4.61 4.56
C ILE A 56 -2.31 -3.99 5.73
N TYR A 57 -3.60 -4.25 5.88
CA TYR A 57 -4.39 -3.75 7.00
C TYR A 57 -3.96 -4.37 8.33
N ASP A 58 -3.77 -5.69 8.38
CA ASP A 58 -3.23 -6.41 9.54
C ASP A 58 -1.85 -5.84 9.95
N TRP A 59 -0.98 -5.61 8.97
CA TRP A 59 0.32 -4.97 9.21
C TRP A 59 0.18 -3.52 9.73
N LEU A 60 -0.78 -2.75 9.22
CA LEU A 60 -1.04 -1.39 9.68
C LEU A 60 -1.61 -1.35 11.11
N GLU A 61 -2.29 -2.39 11.57
CA GLU A 61 -2.80 -2.50 12.93
C GLU A 61 -1.73 -2.91 13.95
N THR A 62 -0.66 -3.58 13.52
CA THR A 62 0.46 -4.01 14.41
C THR A 62 1.55 -2.96 14.61
N VAL A 63 1.54 -1.82 13.90
CA VAL A 63 2.59 -0.77 13.94
C VAL A 63 2.28 0.42 14.83
#